data_AF-A0A914DLZ6-F1
#
_entry.id   AF-A0A914DLZ6-F1
#
_cell.length_a   1.000
_cell.length_b   1.000
_cell.length_c   1.000
_cell.angle_alpha   90.00
_cell.angle_beta   90.00
_cell.angle_gamma   90.00
#
_symmetry.space_group_name_H-M   'P 1'
#
loop_
_entity.id
_entity.type
_entity.pdbx_description
1 polymer ?
#
loop_
_entity_poly.entity_id
_entity_poly.type
_entity_poly.pdbx_seq_one_letter_code
_entity_poly.pdbx_strand_id
1 'polypeptide(L)'
;DDWVELAKRSEEAGADALELNLSCPHGMGERGMGLACGQDPEMVRSICEWVRGAVKIPFFAKMTPNITDVRKIAAAAKEGGADGVTATNTVSGLMGLKADGTAWPSVGIEQR
;
A
#
# COMPACT_ATOMS: atom_id res chain seq x y z
N ASP A 1 -8.76 13.96 3.12
CA ASP A 1 -9.06 14.66 1.86
C ASP A 1 -8.34 14.05 0.66
N ASP A 2 -7.02 13.88 0.69
CA ASP A 2 -6.23 13.36 -0.44
C ASP A 2 -6.73 12.03 -1.02
N TRP A 3 -6.99 11.02 -0.18
CA TRP A 3 -7.51 9.72 -0.62
C TRP A 3 -8.86 9.83 -1.34
N VAL A 4 -9.73 10.72 -0.85
CA VAL A 4 -11.07 10.95 -1.42
C VAL A 4 -10.95 11.62 -2.78
N GLU A 5 -10.12 12.66 -2.90
CA GLU A 5 -9.90 13.37 -4.15
C GLU A 5 -9.32 12.43 -5.22
N LEU A 6 -8.25 11.70 -4.88
CA LEU A 6 -7.57 10.83 -5.84
C LEU A 6 -8.46 9.66 -6.28
N ALA A 7 -9.23 9.08 -5.36
CA ALA A 7 -10.16 8.00 -5.68
C ALA A 7 -11.26 8.48 -6.65
N LYS A 8 -11.87 9.64 -6.39
CA LYS A 8 -12.88 10.23 -7.30
C LYS A 8 -12.32 10.51 -8.67
N ARG A 9 -11.14 11.14 -8.76
CA ARG A 9 -10.50 11.43 -10.05
C ARG A 9 -10.17 10.15 -10.82
N SER A 10 -9.83 9.08 -10.13
CA SER A 10 -9.55 7.78 -10.75
C SER A 10 -10.83 7.11 -11.28
N GLU A 11 -11.94 7.21 -10.55
CA GLU A 11 -13.26 6.76 -11.01
C GLU A 11 -13.77 7.61 -12.20
N GLU A 12 -13.64 8.93 -12.13
CA GLU A 12 -14.01 9.87 -13.21
C GLU A 12 -13.22 9.63 -14.50
N ALA A 13 -11.99 9.13 -14.38
CA ALA A 13 -11.16 8.72 -15.52
C ALA A 13 -11.64 7.41 -16.18
N GLY A 14 -12.63 6.73 -15.61
CA GLY A 14 -13.24 5.52 -16.17
C GLY A 14 -12.56 4.22 -15.74
N ALA A 15 -11.88 4.18 -14.59
CA ALA A 15 -11.34 2.94 -14.05
C ALA A 15 -12.47 1.96 -13.68
N ASP A 16 -12.32 0.68 -14.04
CA ASP A 16 -13.28 -0.38 -13.66
C ASP A 16 -13.25 -0.67 -12.14
N ALA A 17 -12.08 -0.52 -11.52
CA ALA A 17 -11.85 -0.70 -10.10
C ALA A 17 -10.58 0.05 -9.64
N LEU A 18 -10.42 0.23 -8.34
CA LEU A 18 -9.22 0.82 -7.74
C LEU A 18 -8.40 -0.22 -6.96
N GLU A 19 -7.08 -0.08 -6.96
CA GLU A 19 -6.18 -0.82 -6.07
C GLU A 19 -5.45 0.16 -5.15
N LEU A 20 -5.71 0.07 -3.84
CA LEU A 20 -5.12 0.93 -2.83
C LEU A 20 -3.76 0.37 -2.42
N ASN A 21 -2.68 1.06 -2.79
CA ASN A 21 -1.34 0.66 -2.37
C ASN A 21 -1.07 1.08 -0.91
N LEU A 22 -1.31 0.16 0.03
CA LEU A 22 -1.10 0.36 1.47
C LEU A 22 0.27 -0.17 1.94
N SER A 23 1.18 -0.43 0.99
CA SER A 23 2.37 -1.25 1.24
C SER A 23 3.69 -0.55 0.92
N CYS A 24 3.64 0.70 0.45
CA CYS A 24 4.83 1.43 0.04
C CYS A 24 5.64 1.91 1.26
N PRO A 25 6.91 1.51 1.46
CA PRO A 25 7.74 1.99 2.56
C PRO A 25 8.13 3.47 2.48
N HIS A 26 7.80 4.14 1.37
CA HIS A 26 8.10 5.56 1.15
C HIS A 26 7.10 6.53 1.80
N GLY A 27 6.14 6.01 2.57
CA GLY A 27 5.35 6.85 3.47
C GLY A 27 6.16 7.17 4.72
N MET A 28 6.19 8.44 5.11
CA MET A 28 6.83 8.87 6.36
C MET A 28 6.21 8.09 7.53
N GLY A 29 6.96 7.14 8.12
CA GLY A 29 6.52 6.39 9.30
C GLY A 29 6.16 7.31 10.47
N GLU A 30 6.82 8.46 10.57
CA GLU A 30 6.53 9.53 11.54
C GLU A 30 5.20 10.26 11.30
N ARG A 31 4.60 10.09 10.12
CA ARG A 31 3.28 10.64 9.74
C ARG A 31 2.24 9.56 9.41
N GLY A 32 2.51 8.30 9.72
CA GLY A 32 1.57 7.20 9.50
C GLY A 32 1.18 7.01 8.02
N MET A 33 2.17 7.01 7.11
CA MET A 33 1.95 6.78 5.67
C MET A 33 2.65 5.49 5.22
N GLY A 34 2.15 4.82 4.18
CA GLY A 34 2.87 3.74 3.50
C GLY A 34 2.90 2.40 4.25
N LEU A 35 4.08 1.77 4.40
CA LEU A 35 4.25 0.49 5.11
C LEU A 35 3.70 0.59 6.53
N ALA A 36 3.85 1.73 7.21
CA ALA A 36 3.25 1.96 8.52
C ALA A 36 1.70 1.87 8.50
N CYS A 37 1.03 2.31 7.44
CA CYS A 37 -0.43 2.16 7.31
C CYS A 37 -0.83 0.70 7.11
N GLY A 38 -0.13 -0.02 6.23
CA GLY A 38 -0.47 -1.41 5.88
C GLY A 38 -0.21 -2.41 6.99
N GLN A 39 0.45 -2.00 8.07
CA GLN A 39 0.69 -2.80 9.27
C GLN A 39 -0.28 -2.46 10.42
N ASP A 40 -1.03 -1.36 10.31
CA ASP A 40 -2.00 -0.90 11.30
C ASP A 40 -3.44 -1.16 10.81
N PRO A 41 -4.17 -2.12 11.41
CA PRO A 41 -5.55 -2.40 11.06
C PRO A 41 -6.48 -1.18 11.15
N GLU A 42 -6.32 -0.29 12.13
CA GLU A 42 -7.20 0.87 12.30
C GLU A 42 -7.04 1.87 11.16
N MET A 43 -5.80 2.04 10.71
CA MET A 43 -5.47 2.91 9.60
C MET A 43 -5.97 2.35 8.27
N VAL A 44 -5.78 1.04 8.04
CA VAL A 44 -6.33 0.37 6.86
C VAL A 44 -7.84 0.51 6.80
N ARG A 45 -8.54 0.28 7.92
CA ARG A 45 -9.99 0.45 8.00
C ARG A 45 -10.40 1.89 7.65
N SER A 46 -9.78 2.88 8.28
CA SER A 46 -10.08 4.30 8.05
C SER A 46 -9.89 4.71 6.58
N ILE A 47 -8.78 4.29 5.95
CA ILE A 47 -8.54 4.57 4.53
C ILE A 47 -9.61 3.93 3.66
N CYS A 48 -9.97 2.67 3.92
CA CYS A 48 -11.01 1.99 3.17
C CYS A 48 -12.37 2.68 3.35
N GLU A 49 -12.72 3.13 4.56
CA GLU A 49 -13.96 3.87 4.83
C GLU A 49 -14.02 5.18 4.03
N TRP A 50 -12.90 5.93 3.99
CA TRP A 50 -12.81 7.17 3.20
C TRP A 50 -13.00 6.90 1.71
N VAL A 51 -12.32 5.88 1.16
CA VAL A 51 -12.43 5.52 -0.25
C VAL A 51 -13.84 5.00 -0.56
N ARG A 52 -14.41 4.16 0.29
CA ARG A 52 -15.76 3.62 0.08
C ARG A 52 -16.81 4.72 0.03
N GLY A 53 -16.69 5.75 0.87
CA GLY A 53 -17.56 6.91 0.85
C GLY A 53 -17.33 7.84 -0.35
N ALA A 54 -16.20 7.70 -1.05
CA ALA A 54 -15.81 8.55 -2.17
C ALA A 54 -16.25 8.03 -3.54
N VAL A 55 -16.24 6.70 -3.74
CA VAL A 55 -16.45 6.06 -5.06
C VAL A 55 -17.51 4.97 -5.04
N LYS A 56 -18.07 4.64 -6.20
CA LYS A 56 -19.06 3.56 -6.39
C LYS A 56 -18.47 2.30 -7.02
N ILE A 57 -17.41 2.43 -7.82
CA ILE A 57 -16.69 1.29 -8.39
C ILE A 57 -16.03 0.42 -7.29
N PRO A 58 -15.77 -0.86 -7.57
CA PRO A 58 -15.08 -1.73 -6.62
C PRO A 58 -13.67 -1.24 -6.31
N PHE A 59 -13.18 -1.52 -5.10
CA PHE A 59 -11.77 -1.32 -4.78
C PHE A 59 -11.16 -2.44 -3.92
N PHE A 60 -9.85 -2.63 -4.10
CA PHE A 60 -9.08 -3.69 -3.45
C PHE A 60 -7.92 -3.09 -2.64
N ALA A 61 -7.72 -3.56 -1.42
CA ALA A 61 -6.57 -3.16 -0.62
C ALA A 61 -5.36 -4.05 -0.91
N LYS A 62 -4.23 -3.47 -1.39
CA LYS A 62 -2.99 -4.21 -1.66
C LYS A 62 -2.12 -4.31 -0.42
N MET A 63 -1.94 -5.54 0.08
CA MET A 63 -1.32 -5.80 1.38
C MET A 63 0.18 -6.08 1.27
N THR A 64 0.94 -5.60 2.26
CA THR A 64 2.34 -6.01 2.45
C THR A 64 2.41 -7.43 3.02
N PRO A 65 3.32 -8.31 2.57
CA PRO A 65 3.59 -9.58 3.24
C PRO A 65 4.45 -9.41 4.50
N ASN A 66 5.01 -8.21 4.73
CA ASN A 66 5.96 -7.93 5.81
C ASN A 66 5.25 -7.58 7.12
N ILE A 67 4.36 -8.47 7.58
CA ILE A 67 3.55 -8.33 8.79
C ILE A 67 3.38 -9.67 9.50
N THR A 68 3.18 -9.61 10.81
CA THR A 68 3.00 -10.82 11.64
C THR A 68 1.73 -11.58 11.29
N ASP A 69 0.61 -10.89 11.07
CA ASP A 69 -0.67 -11.53 10.75
C ASP A 69 -1.45 -10.73 9.70
N VAL A 70 -1.33 -11.14 8.44
CA VAL A 70 -2.03 -10.53 7.30
C VAL A 70 -3.55 -10.62 7.40
N ARG A 71 -4.09 -11.58 8.15
CA ARG A 71 -5.54 -11.74 8.30
C ARG A 71 -6.17 -10.56 9.03
N LYS A 72 -5.45 -9.94 9.97
CA LYS A 72 -5.93 -8.75 10.70
C LYS A 72 -6.10 -7.56 9.76
N ILE A 73 -5.15 -7.38 8.85
CA ILE A 73 -5.19 -6.30 7.84
C ILE A 73 -6.29 -6.57 6.81
N ALA A 74 -6.42 -7.82 6.34
CA ALA A 74 -7.50 -8.20 5.43
C ALA A 74 -8.89 -8.01 6.05
N ALA A 75 -9.05 -8.36 7.34
CA ALA A 75 -10.28 -8.13 8.08
C ALA A 75 -10.62 -6.64 8.19
N ALA A 76 -9.63 -5.80 8.55
CA ALA A 76 -9.81 -4.36 8.62
C ALA A 76 -10.18 -3.72 7.28
N ALA A 77 -9.56 -4.16 6.17
CA ALA A 77 -9.91 -3.70 4.84
C ALA A 77 -11.37 -4.03 4.50
N LYS A 78 -11.80 -5.27 4.79
CA LYS A 78 -13.19 -5.70 4.59
C LYS A 78 -14.17 -4.92 5.47
N GLU A 79 -13.84 -4.69 6.74
CA GLU A 79 -14.66 -3.89 7.67
C GLU A 79 -14.80 -2.44 7.19
N GLY A 80 -13.74 -1.86 6.61
CA GLY A 80 -13.77 -0.53 6.03
C GLY A 80 -14.45 -0.46 4.65
N GLY A 81 -14.97 -1.58 4.14
CA GLY A 81 -15.77 -1.60 2.91
C GLY A 81 -14.99 -1.89 1.62
N ALA A 82 -13.76 -2.39 1.70
CA ALA A 82 -13.07 -2.92 0.51
C ALA A 82 -13.81 -4.13 -0.06
N ASP A 83 -13.91 -4.19 -1.39
CA ASP A 83 -14.57 -5.29 -2.12
C ASP A 83 -13.68 -6.54 -2.21
N GLY A 84 -12.40 -6.38 -1.92
CA GLY A 84 -11.46 -7.48 -1.74
C GLY A 84 -10.07 -7.01 -1.35
N VAL A 85 -9.11 -7.92 -1.43
CA VAL A 85 -7.69 -7.66 -1.15
C VAL A 85 -6.81 -8.19 -2.26
N THR A 86 -5.75 -7.46 -2.57
CA THR A 86 -4.64 -7.97 -3.38
C THR A 86 -3.55 -8.47 -2.44
N ALA A 87 -3.34 -9.78 -2.43
CA ALA A 87 -2.30 -10.44 -1.66
C ALA A 87 -1.23 -11.00 -2.62
N THR A 88 0.03 -10.55 -2.59
CA THR A 88 0.65 -9.53 -1.74
C THR A 88 1.57 -8.61 -2.54
N ASN A 89 2.04 -7.52 -1.93
CA ASN A 89 3.20 -6.77 -2.43
C ASN A 89 4.52 -7.52 -2.16
N THR A 90 5.66 -6.86 -2.37
CA THR A 90 7.00 -7.43 -2.26
C THR A 90 7.43 -7.68 -0.81
N VAL A 91 8.23 -8.74 -0.63
CA VAL A 91 8.94 -8.99 0.63
C VAL A 91 10.12 -8.03 0.76
N SER A 92 10.32 -7.48 1.96
CA SER A 92 11.46 -6.61 2.27
C SER A 92 12.75 -7.43 2.26
N GLY A 93 13.79 -6.92 1.58
CA GLY A 93 15.05 -7.63 1.47
C GLY A 93 16.19 -6.77 0.93
N LEU A 94 17.40 -7.28 1.11
CA LEU A 94 18.61 -6.79 0.46
C LEU A 94 19.08 -7.88 -0.50
N MET A 95 19.08 -7.60 -1.80
CA MET A 95 19.31 -8.63 -2.82
C MET A 95 20.70 -9.24 -2.75
N GLY A 96 21.72 -8.40 -2.55
CA GLY A 96 23.09 -8.87 -2.40
C GLY A 96 24.11 -7.73 -2.39
N LEU A 97 25.32 -8.10 -2.00
CA LEU A 97 26.51 -7.26 -2.09
C LEU A 97 27.49 -7.89 -3.08
N LYS A 98 28.26 -7.06 -3.78
CA LYS A 98 29.43 -7.46 -4.56
C LYS A 98 30.58 -7.83 -3.62
N ALA A 99 31.64 -8.44 -4.18
CA ALA A 99 32.81 -8.87 -3.40
C ALA A 99 33.55 -7.71 -2.71
N ASP A 100 33.42 -6.48 -3.22
CA ASP A 100 33.98 -5.25 -2.64
C ASP A 100 33.08 -4.62 -1.56
N GLY A 101 31.95 -5.25 -1.22
CA GLY A 101 30.98 -4.77 -0.24
C GLY A 101 29.96 -3.77 -0.79
N THR A 102 30.01 -3.38 -2.07
CA THR A 102 29.02 -2.49 -2.68
C THR A 102 27.69 -3.22 -2.92
N ALA A 103 26.56 -2.54 -2.71
CA ALA A 103 25.23 -3.12 -2.90
C ALA A 103 24.86 -3.30 -4.39
N TRP A 104 23.87 -4.15 -4.67
CA TRP A 104 23.19 -4.19 -5.96
C TRP A 104 21.66 -4.23 -5.76
N PRO A 105 20.87 -3.29 -6.32
CA PRO A 105 21.30 -2.14 -7.12
C PRO A 105 22.10 -1.12 -6.29
N SER A 106 22.94 -0.34 -6.96
CA SER A 106 23.67 0.78 -6.36
C SER A 106 23.32 2.08 -7.07
N VAL A 107 23.22 3.18 -6.33
CA VAL A 107 22.71 4.47 -6.81
C VAL A 107 23.75 5.56 -6.59
N GLY A 108 24.14 6.26 -7.66
CA GLY A 108 25.17 7.31 -7.69
C GLY A 108 25.82 7.44 -9.08
N ILE A 109 26.38 8.62 -9.41
CA ILE A 109 26.85 8.96 -10.77
C ILE A 109 27.99 8.05 -11.27
N GLU A 110 28.83 7.53 -10.37
CA GLU A 110 30.00 6.71 -10.72
C GLU A 110 29.71 5.20 -10.88
N GLN A 111 28.43 4.78 -10.85
CA GLN A 111 28.08 3.36 -10.70
C GLN A 111 27.35 2.73 -11.91
N ARG A 112 27.60 3.25 -13.12
CA ARG A 112 27.13 2.62 -14.38
C ARG A 112 28.09 1.56 -14.90
#